data_AF-A0A2U1AUD0-F1
#
_entry.id   AF-A0A2U1AUD0-F1
#
_cell.length_a   1.000
_cell.length_b   1.000
_cell.length_c   1.000
_cell.angle_alpha   90.00
_cell.angle_beta   90.00
_cell.angle_gamma   90.00
#
_symmetry.space_group_name_H-M   'P 1'
#
loop_
_entity.id
_entity.type
_entity.pdbx_description
1 polymer ?
#
loop_
_entity_poly.entity_id
_entity_poly.type
_entity_poly.pdbx_seq_one_letter_code
_entity_poly.pdbx_strand_id
1 'polypeptide(L)'
;MPRFTLDWDIFIPPFDQENFAKINAALADDLDMELEPLDIQAGEGFVQTFQTSAGIIQFHLSPPGLPKFSTVEERAIIHDFHGVPVKYLCLDDLLRSKQAVARDKDSDDILFLTIKGTSINSFLKGIPFIHV
;
A
#
# COMPACT_ATOMS: atom_id res chain seq x y z
N MET A 1 9.20 -8.33 12.92
CA MET A 1 8.37 -7.71 13.98
C MET A 1 7.51 -6.64 13.33
N PRO A 2 6.26 -6.40 13.76
CA PRO A 2 5.53 -5.21 13.29
C PRO A 2 6.30 -3.95 13.69
N ARG A 3 6.60 -3.10 12.71
CA ARG A 3 7.31 -1.83 12.91
C ARG A 3 6.29 -0.71 13.08
N PHE A 4 6.50 0.16 14.05
CA PHE A 4 5.74 1.40 14.14
C PHE A 4 6.08 2.29 12.94
N THR A 5 5.05 2.76 12.23
CA THR A 5 5.17 3.72 11.12
C THR A 5 4.14 4.83 11.32
N LEU A 6 4.54 6.04 10.94
CA LEU A 6 3.65 7.21 10.85
C LEU A 6 3.31 7.53 9.39
N ASP A 7 3.77 6.69 8.47
CA ASP A 7 3.58 6.84 7.03
C ASP A 7 2.36 6.02 6.62
N TRP A 8 1.43 6.67 5.93
CA TRP A 8 0.27 6.05 5.29
C TRP A 8 0.57 5.84 3.81
N ASP A 9 0.80 4.59 3.42
CA ASP A 9 0.98 4.22 2.01
C ASP A 9 -0.37 3.91 1.36
N ILE A 10 -0.77 4.73 0.38
CA ILE A 10 -2.04 4.60 -0.34
C ILE A 10 -1.74 4.38 -1.82
N PHE A 11 -2.10 3.22 -2.37
CA PHE A 11 -2.03 2.95 -3.80
C PHE A 11 -3.35 3.35 -4.47
N ILE A 12 -3.30 4.18 -5.51
CA ILE A 12 -4.48 4.69 -6.23
C ILE A 12 -4.34 4.55 -7.75
N PRO A 13 -5.43 4.51 -8.52
CA PRO A 13 -5.36 4.49 -9.98
C PRO A 13 -4.71 5.79 -10.51
N PRO A 14 -3.65 5.70 -11.34
CA PRO A 14 -2.79 6.84 -11.67
C PRO A 14 -3.42 7.94 -12.54
N PHE A 15 -4.55 7.65 -13.22
CA PHE A 15 -5.14 8.55 -14.22
C PHE A 15 -6.62 8.87 -13.97
N ASP A 16 -7.17 8.47 -12.82
CA ASP A 16 -8.60 8.61 -12.52
C ASP A 16 -8.92 10.00 -11.96
N GLN A 17 -9.09 10.98 -12.86
CA GLN A 17 -9.34 12.39 -12.54
C GLN A 17 -10.47 12.60 -11.52
N GLU A 18 -11.54 11.81 -11.59
CA GLU A 18 -12.67 11.94 -10.67
C GLU A 18 -12.27 11.51 -9.25
N ASN A 19 -11.48 10.45 -9.13
CA ASN A 19 -10.95 10.01 -7.85
C ASN A 19 -9.97 11.03 -7.25
N PHE A 20 -9.08 11.62 -8.06
CA PHE A 20 -8.19 12.70 -7.61
C PHE A 20 -8.98 13.91 -7.08
N ALA A 21 -10.00 14.35 -7.81
CA ALA A 21 -10.86 15.45 -7.38
C ALA A 21 -11.55 15.15 -6.03
N LYS A 22 -12.02 13.92 -5.81
CA LYS A 22 -12.62 13.49 -4.54
C LYS A 22 -11.62 13.49 -3.40
N ILE A 23 -10.41 12.99 -3.63
CA ILE A 23 -9.34 12.94 -2.61
C ILE A 23 -8.92 14.37 -2.23
N ASN A 24 -8.69 15.24 -3.22
CA ASN A 24 -8.32 16.63 -2.98
C ASN A 24 -9.41 17.38 -2.21
N ALA A 25 -10.69 17.16 -2.54
CA ALA A 25 -11.79 17.73 -1.78
C ALA A 25 -11.87 17.20 -0.34
N ALA A 26 -11.61 15.92 -0.12
CA ALA A 26 -11.67 15.30 1.20
C ALA A 26 -10.50 15.69 2.12
N LEU A 27 -9.33 15.98 1.54
CA LEU A 27 -8.10 16.31 2.26
C LEU A 27 -7.68 17.77 2.07
N ALA A 28 -8.59 18.64 1.62
CA ALA A 28 -8.28 20.03 1.30
C ALA A 28 -7.67 20.83 2.46
N ASP A 29 -8.07 20.49 3.69
CA ASP A 29 -7.55 21.13 4.92
C ASP A 29 -6.23 20.51 5.41
N ASP A 30 -5.84 19.35 4.88
CA ASP A 30 -4.67 18.57 5.31
C ASP A 30 -3.50 18.61 4.32
N LEU A 31 -3.77 18.69 3.01
CA LEU A 31 -2.72 18.75 1.98
C LEU A 31 -2.26 20.19 1.75
N ASP A 32 -0.95 20.40 1.71
CA ASP A 32 -0.32 21.69 1.41
C ASP A 32 -0.39 22.06 -0.08
N MET A 33 -0.66 21.08 -0.94
CA MET A 33 -0.92 21.23 -2.36
C MET A 33 -1.85 20.11 -2.86
N GLU A 34 -2.43 20.28 -4.05
CA GLU A 34 -3.28 19.26 -4.64
C GLU A 34 -2.46 18.01 -5.02
N LEU A 35 -3.06 16.84 -4.80
CA LEU A 35 -2.59 15.59 -5.36
C LEU A 35 -2.86 15.57 -6.88
N GLU A 36 -1.83 15.29 -7.67
CA GLU A 36 -1.91 15.33 -9.13
C GLU A 36 -1.90 13.93 -9.78
N PRO A 37 -2.61 13.72 -10.89
CA PRO A 37 -2.52 12.50 -11.69
C PRO A 37 -1.10 12.26 -12.24
N LEU A 38 -0.78 11.02 -12.57
CA LEU A 38 0.52 10.67 -13.16
C LEU A 38 0.67 11.32 -14.54
N ASP A 39 1.75 12.08 -14.75
CA ASP A 39 2.14 12.57 -16.07
C ASP A 39 3.30 11.75 -16.64
N ILE A 40 2.98 10.93 -17.65
CA ILE A 40 3.96 10.07 -18.34
C ILE A 40 4.98 10.90 -19.13
N GLN A 41 4.62 12.10 -19.57
CA GLN A 41 5.50 12.96 -20.36
C GLN A 41 6.53 13.69 -19.50
N ALA A 42 6.11 14.19 -18.34
CA ALA A 42 7.02 14.79 -17.37
C ALA A 42 7.91 13.75 -16.65
N GLY A 43 7.43 12.51 -16.53
CA GLY A 43 8.15 11.44 -15.81
C GLY A 43 8.12 11.62 -14.29
N GLU A 44 7.29 12.53 -13.78
CA GLU A 44 7.10 12.84 -12.37
C GLU A 44 5.93 12.01 -11.78
N GLY A 45 5.86 11.87 -10.45
CA GLY A 45 4.65 11.37 -9.78
C GLY A 45 4.52 9.87 -9.52
N PHE A 46 5.62 9.10 -9.44
CA PHE A 46 5.53 7.68 -9.00
C PHE A 46 4.97 7.55 -7.57
N VAL A 47 5.40 8.45 -6.69
CA VAL A 47 4.94 8.61 -5.31
C VAL A 47 4.86 10.10 -5.00
N GLN A 48 3.74 10.57 -4.48
CA GLN A 48 3.58 11.92 -3.97
C GLN A 48 3.45 11.86 -2.44
N THR A 49 4.27 12.63 -1.73
CA THR A 49 4.40 12.58 -0.27
C THR A 49 3.97 13.90 0.33
N PHE A 50 3.03 13.84 1.27
CA PHE A 50 2.45 14.99 1.95
C PHE A 50 2.71 14.89 3.46
N GLN A 51 3.09 16.00 4.07
CA GLN A 51 3.16 16.11 5.53
C GLN A 51 1.86 16.73 6.03
N THR A 52 1.12 15.99 6.85
CA THR A 52 -0.17 16.45 7.41
C THR A 52 -0.11 16.47 8.93
N SER A 53 -1.17 16.99 9.56
CA SER A 53 -1.33 16.96 11.01
C SER A 53 -1.39 15.53 11.59
N ALA A 54 -1.76 14.54 10.76
CA ALA A 54 -1.95 13.15 11.13
C ALA A 54 -0.72 12.26 10.85
N GLY A 55 0.36 12.81 10.27
CA GLY A 55 1.55 12.07 9.89
C GLY A 55 1.93 12.30 8.43
N ILE A 56 2.64 11.34 7.84
CA ILE A 56 3.02 11.40 6.42
C ILE A 56 2.01 10.58 5.62
N ILE A 57 1.48 11.14 4.54
CA ILE A 57 0.64 10.41 3.58
C ILE A 57 1.40 10.29 2.26
N GLN A 58 1.53 9.06 1.75
CA GLN A 58 2.20 8.76 0.49
C GLN A 58 1.21 8.14 -0.48
N PHE A 59 0.94 8.85 -1.58
CA PHE A 59 0.14 8.33 -2.68
C PHE A 59 1.05 7.71 -3.73
N HIS A 60 0.96 6.41 -3.90
CA HIS A 60 1.68 5.65 -4.92
C HIS A 60 0.81 5.57 -6.18
N LEU A 61 1.35 5.96 -7.32
CA LEU A 61 0.65 5.92 -8.62
C LEU A 61 1.15 4.76 -9.48
N SER A 62 2.43 4.41 -9.34
CA SER A 62 3.06 3.29 -10.06
C SER A 62 4.18 2.68 -9.20
N PRO A 63 3.83 1.99 -8.10
CA PRO A 63 4.82 1.39 -7.20
C PRO A 63 5.58 0.24 -7.89
N PRO A 64 6.91 0.14 -7.73
CA PRO A 64 7.70 -0.95 -8.32
C PRO A 64 7.21 -2.33 -7.91
N GLY A 65 7.25 -3.30 -8.83
CA GLY A 65 6.92 -4.70 -8.54
C GLY A 65 5.41 -5.02 -8.51
N LEU A 66 4.53 -4.02 -8.59
CA LEU A 66 3.09 -4.25 -8.71
C LEU A 66 2.62 -4.24 -10.18
N PRO A 67 1.59 -5.05 -10.53
CA PRO A 67 0.90 -4.92 -11.80
C PRO A 67 0.01 -3.65 -11.81
N LYS A 68 -0.77 -3.47 -12.88
CA LYS A 68 -1.74 -2.36 -12.97
C LYS A 68 -2.68 -2.35 -11.76
N PHE A 69 -3.10 -1.15 -11.35
CA PHE A 69 -3.99 -0.95 -10.19
C PHE A 69 -5.21 -1.87 -10.21
N SER A 70 -5.92 -1.98 -11.33
CA SER A 70 -7.12 -2.83 -11.44
C SER A 70 -6.85 -4.30 -11.11
N THR A 71 -5.71 -4.83 -11.54
CA THR A 71 -5.31 -6.23 -11.24
C THR A 71 -4.98 -6.43 -9.76
N VAL A 72 -4.38 -5.42 -9.13
CA VAL A 72 -4.12 -5.44 -7.68
C VAL A 72 -5.44 -5.32 -6.91
N GLU A 73 -6.33 -4.44 -7.34
CA GLU A 73 -7.61 -4.17 -6.70
C GLU A 73 -8.52 -5.41 -6.70
N GLU A 74 -8.58 -6.16 -7.80
CA GLU A 74 -9.33 -7.42 -7.89
C GLU A 74 -8.84 -8.48 -6.89
N ARG A 75 -7.57 -8.42 -6.51
CA ARG A 75 -6.91 -9.35 -5.57
C ARG A 75 -6.82 -8.79 -4.15
N ALA A 76 -7.32 -7.59 -3.91
CA ALA A 76 -7.22 -6.93 -2.62
C ALA A 76 -7.93 -7.75 -1.53
N ILE A 77 -7.36 -7.74 -0.33
CA ILE A 77 -7.97 -8.34 0.85
C ILE A 77 -8.68 -7.23 1.61
N ILE A 78 -9.91 -7.48 2.05
CA ILE A 78 -10.68 -6.51 2.84
C ILE A 78 -10.51 -6.84 4.31
N HIS A 79 -10.09 -5.85 5.11
CA HIS A 79 -10.06 -5.94 6.57
C HIS A 79 -10.80 -4.76 7.19
N ASP A 80 -11.39 -5.00 8.36
CA ASP A 80 -11.97 -3.95 9.18
C ASP A 80 -10.86 -3.09 9.80
N PHE A 81 -10.99 -1.77 9.65
CA PHE A 81 -10.20 -0.78 10.34
C PHE A 81 -11.14 0.14 11.10
N HIS A 82 -11.28 -0.11 12.41
CA HIS A 82 -12.16 0.66 13.29
C HIS A 82 -13.62 0.75 12.79
N GLY A 83 -14.18 -0.35 12.28
CA GLY A 83 -15.54 -0.39 11.73
C GLY A 83 -15.65 0.03 10.26
N VAL A 84 -14.53 0.40 9.62
CA VAL A 84 -14.48 0.78 8.20
C VAL A 84 -13.84 -0.36 7.40
N PRO A 85 -14.52 -0.92 6.39
CA PRO A 85 -13.91 -1.90 5.51
C PRO A 85 -12.87 -1.23 4.60
N VAL A 86 -11.61 -1.63 4.73
CA VAL A 86 -10.49 -1.10 3.97
C VAL A 86 -9.87 -2.20 3.10
N LYS A 87 -9.51 -1.85 1.85
CA LYS A 87 -8.78 -2.72 0.94
C LYS A 87 -7.28 -2.66 1.24
N TYR A 88 -6.65 -3.82 1.36
CA TYR A 88 -5.22 -4.00 1.56
C TYR A 88 -4.62 -4.81 0.41
N LEU A 89 -3.33 -4.58 0.13
CA LEU A 89 -2.57 -5.46 -0.76
C LEU A 89 -2.60 -6.90 -0.23
N CYS A 90 -2.82 -7.86 -1.13
CA CYS A 90 -2.60 -9.25 -0.78
C CYS A 90 -1.12 -9.50 -0.48
N LEU A 91 -0.83 -10.58 0.26
CA LEU A 91 0.52 -10.91 0.70
C LEU A 91 1.52 -10.98 -0.47
N ASP A 92 1.15 -11.62 -1.57
CA ASP A 92 2.02 -11.79 -2.74
C ASP A 92 2.39 -10.45 -3.38
N ASP A 93 1.42 -9.54 -3.51
CA ASP A 93 1.66 -8.23 -4.12
C ASP A 93 2.49 -7.34 -3.19
N LEU A 94 2.21 -7.36 -1.88
CA LEU A 94 3.03 -6.67 -0.89
C LEU A 94 4.49 -7.17 -0.92
N LEU A 95 4.69 -8.49 -0.96
CA LEU A 95 6.02 -9.08 -1.03
C LEU A 95 6.75 -8.70 -2.33
N ARG A 96 6.07 -8.76 -3.48
CA ARG A 96 6.65 -8.36 -4.78
C ARG A 96 7.06 -6.88 -4.77
N SER A 97 6.22 -6.01 -4.22
CA SER A 97 6.54 -4.58 -4.10
C SER A 97 7.79 -4.35 -3.26
N LYS A 98 7.87 -4.99 -2.08
CA LYS A 98 9.04 -4.91 -1.19
C LYS A 98 10.31 -5.45 -1.86
N GLN A 99 10.23 -6.58 -2.55
CA GLN A 99 11.37 -7.19 -3.25
C GLN A 99 11.86 -6.33 -4.43
N ALA A 100 10.97 -5.67 -5.16
CA ALA A 100 11.33 -4.83 -6.30
C ALA A 100 12.05 -3.54 -5.88
N VAL A 101 11.74 -3.01 -4.69
CA VAL A 101 12.35 -1.79 -4.15
C VAL A 101 13.70 -2.09 -3.47
N ALA A 102 13.88 -3.30 -2.91
CA ALA A 102 15.14 -3.83 -2.38
C ALA A 102 15.95 -2.87 -1.50
N ARG A 103 15.30 -2.04 -0.67
CA ARG A 103 16.01 -1.18 0.30
C ARG A 103 16.53 -2.06 1.44
N ASP A 104 17.74 -1.79 1.92
CA ASP A 104 18.37 -2.55 3.01
C ASP A 104 17.46 -2.70 4.25
N LYS A 105 16.65 -1.67 4.55
CA LYS A 105 15.69 -1.63 5.67
C LYS A 105 14.46 -2.54 5.50
N ASP A 106 14.16 -2.99 4.28
CA ASP A 106 13.03 -3.89 4.01
C ASP A 106 13.42 -5.37 4.20
N SER A 107 14.68 -5.69 4.50
CA SER A 107 15.17 -7.08 4.60
C SER A 107 14.43 -7.91 5.65
N ASP A 108 14.15 -7.33 6.83
CA ASP A 108 13.39 -8.00 7.90
C ASP A 108 11.92 -8.21 7.52
N ASP A 109 11.32 -7.24 6.84
CA ASP A 109 9.94 -7.33 6.34
C ASP A 109 9.83 -8.40 5.25
N ILE A 110 10.75 -8.42 4.29
CA ILE A 110 10.81 -9.44 3.24
C ILE A 110 10.96 -10.82 3.85
N LEU A 111 11.87 -11.01 4.82
CA LEU A 111 12.06 -12.29 5.49
C LEU A 111 10.79 -12.75 6.22
N PHE A 112 10.16 -11.85 6.98
CA PHE A 112 8.91 -12.15 7.68
C PHE A 112 7.77 -12.52 6.72
N LEU A 113 7.55 -11.73 5.68
CA LEU A 113 6.51 -11.97 4.68
C LEU A 113 6.76 -13.26 3.89
N THR A 114 8.03 -13.56 3.57
CA THR A 114 8.42 -14.82 2.92
C THR A 114 8.07 -16.02 3.79
N ILE A 115 8.46 -16.01 5.07
CA ILE A 115 8.14 -17.08 6.02
C ILE A 115 6.62 -17.26 6.15
N LYS A 116 5.86 -16.15 6.22
CA LYS A 116 4.40 -16.18 6.29
C LYS A 116 3.78 -16.76 5.01
N GLY A 117 4.27 -16.39 3.83
CA GLY A 117 3.81 -16.92 2.54
C GLY A 117 4.12 -18.42 2.37
N THR A 118 5.30 -18.87 2.80
CA THR A 118 5.66 -20.29 2.85
C THR A 118 4.77 -21.06 3.83
N SER A 119 4.44 -20.46 4.98
CA SER A 119 3.54 -21.07 5.99
C SER A 119 2.12 -21.22 5.46
N ILE A 120 1.60 -20.27 4.67
CA ILE A 120 0.27 -20.38 4.05
C ILE A 120 0.24 -21.50 3.00
N ASN A 121 1.31 -21.69 2.22
CA ASN A 121 1.42 -22.78 1.25
C ASN A 121 1.73 -24.16 1.88
N SER A 122 2.22 -24.22 3.11
CA SER A 122 2.48 -25.49 3.81
C SER A 122 1.30 -26.00 4.65
N PHE A 123 0.20 -25.23 4.76
CA PHE A 123 -0.94 -25.57 5.60
C PHE A 123 -2.01 -26.41 4.87
N LEU A 124 -1.62 -27.62 4.46
CA LEU A 124 -2.54 -28.77 4.41
C LEU A 124 -2.37 -29.73 5.59
N LYS A 125 -1.53 -29.43 6.59
CA LYS A 125 -1.52 -30.16 7.87
C LYS A 125 -1.12 -29.26 9.03
N GLY A 126 -2.13 -28.71 9.72
CA GLY A 126 -2.19 -28.46 11.16
C GLY A 126 -1.17 -27.51 11.81
N ILE A 127 -1.69 -26.52 12.54
CA ILE A 127 -1.46 -26.27 13.98
C ILE A 127 -2.37 -25.08 14.37
N PRO A 128 -3.11 -25.15 15.49
CA PRO A 128 -3.97 -24.06 15.99
C PRO A 128 -3.14 -23.03 16.76
N PHE A 129 -3.61 -21.79 16.89
CA PHE A 129 -3.23 -20.94 18.02
C PHE A 129 -4.33 -19.93 18.39
N ILE A 130 -4.64 -19.90 19.69
CA ILE A 130 -5.35 -18.85 20.42
C ILE A 130 -4.27 -18.17 21.29
N HIS A 131 -4.25 -16.84 21.42
CA HIS A 131 -4.10 -16.24 22.75
C HIS A 131 -4.48 -14.75 22.82
N VAL A 132 -5.46 -14.53 23.71
CA VAL A 132 -6.02 -13.34 24.39
C VAL A 132 -6.44 -12.15 23.54
#